data_AF-A0A8T4MNA3-F1
#
_entry.id   AF-A0A8T4MNA3-F1
#
_cell.length_a   1.000
_cell.length_b   1.000
_cell.length_c   1.000
_cell.angle_alpha   90.00
_cell.angle_beta   90.00
_cell.angle_gamma   90.00
#
_symmetry.space_group_name_H-M   'P 1'
#
loop_
_entity.id
_entity.type
_entity.pdbx_description
1 polymer ?
#
loop_
_entity_poly.entity_id
_entity_poly.type
_entity_poly.pdbx_seq_one_letter_code
_entity_poly.pdbx_strand_id
1 'polypeptide(L)' 'MAFICKRCSFRFESKNVKECPYCGRREGIEREKNASELLEEVEGLLSGE' A
#
# COMPACT_ATOMS: atom_id res chain seq x y z
N MET A 1 -1.34 9.42 -4.57
CA MET A 1 -0.97 8.01 -4.33
C MET A 1 -1.53 7.65 -2.98
N ALA A 2 -2.25 6.53 -2.89
CA ALA A 2 -2.81 6.04 -1.65
C ALA A 2 -1.76 5.26 -0.84
N PHE A 3 -1.78 5.45 0.47
CA PHE A 3 -0.90 4.79 1.43
C PHE A 3 -1.73 4.24 2.59
N ILE A 4 -1.25 3.17 3.20
CA ILE A 4 -1.81 2.56 4.39
C ILE A 4 -0.73 2.44 5.46
N CYS A 5 -1.03 2.88 6.67
CA CYS A 5 -0.18 2.59 7.83
C CYS A 5 -0.55 1.23 8.40
N LYS A 6 0.33 0.22 8.31
CA LYS A 6 0.12 -1.13 8.87
C LYS A 6 -0.02 -1.18 10.38
N ARG A 7 0.29 -0.07 11.07
CA ARG A 7 0.25 0.00 12.54
C ARG A 7 -1.10 0.45 13.08
N CYS A 8 -1.71 1.45 12.46
CA CYS A 8 -3.03 1.97 12.84
C CYS A 8 -4.12 1.68 11.80
N SER A 9 -3.77 0.99 10.71
CA SER A 9 -4.63 0.72 9.55
C SER A 9 -5.24 1.96 8.89
N PHE A 10 -4.71 3.15 9.19
CA PHE A 10 -5.19 4.40 8.61
C PHE A 10 -4.76 4.51 7.15
N ARG A 11 -5.72 4.79 6.27
CA ARG A 11 -5.51 5.00 4.84
C ARG A 11 -5.57 6.48 4.51
N PHE A 12 -4.64 6.94 3.68
CA PHE A 12 -4.54 8.34 3.32
C PHE A 12 -3.84 8.53 1.98
N GLU A 13 -4.13 9.65 1.32
CA GLU A 13 -3.49 10.02 0.07
C GLU A 13 -2.43 11.08 0.31
N SER A 14 -1.24 10.88 -0.26
CA SER A 14 -0.18 11.89 -0.23
C SER A 14 0.66 11.84 -1.50
N LYS A 15 1.39 12.93 -1.77
CA LYS A 15 2.42 13.00 -2.82
C LYS A 15 3.81 12.65 -2.30
N ASN A 16 4.06 12.89 -1.01
CA ASN A 16 5.32 12.59 -0.33
C ASN A 16 5.01 12.08 1.06
N VAL A 17 5.27 10.80 1.32
CA VAL A 17 5.00 10.20 2.61
C VAL A 17 6.28 10.15 3.45
N LYS A 18 6.26 10.83 4.60
CA LYS A 18 7.34 10.82 5.59
C LYS A 18 6.86 10.24 6.92
N GLU A 19 5.62 10.48 7.29
CA GLU A 19 4.96 9.95 8.48
C GLU A 19 3.46 9.72 8.24
N CYS A 20 2.86 8.88 9.08
CA CYS A 20 1.42 8.67 9.10
C CYS A 20 0.77 9.88 9.76
N PRO A 21 -0.16 10.58 9.08
CA PRO A 21 -0.80 11.78 9.61
C PRO A 21 -1.72 11.51 10.81
N TYR A 22 -2.06 10.24 11.05
CA TYR A 22 -2.93 9.85 12.16
C TYR A 22 -2.15 9.49 13.44
N CYS A 23 -1.11 8.66 13.32
CA CYS A 23 -0.36 8.18 14.49
C CYS A 23 1.04 8.82 14.65
N GLY A 24 1.45 9.68 13.71
CA GLY A 24 2.75 10.38 13.71
C GLY A 24 3.96 9.47 13.49
N ARG A 25 3.75 8.19 13.16
CA ARG A 25 4.84 7.24 12.97
C ARG A 25 5.27 7.14 11.53
N ARG A 26 6.57 6.95 11.32
CA ARG A 26 7.19 6.80 9.99
C ARG A 26 7.26 5.34 9.53
N GLU A 27 7.28 4.41 10.48
CA GLU A 27 7.43 2.99 10.22
C GLU A 27 6.10 2.33 9.80
N GLY A 28 6.19 1.38 8.86
CA GLY A 28 5.05 0.58 8.42
C GLY A 28 4.04 1.33 7.56
N ILE A 29 4.47 2.38 6.84
CA ILE A 29 3.66 3.02 5.81
C ILE A 29 3.95 2.34 4.48
N GLU A 30 2.93 1.74 3.88
CA GLU A 30 3.04 1.08 2.59
C GLU A 30 2.14 1.75 1.57
N ARG A 31 2.56 1.71 0.30
CA ARG A 31 1.72 2.17 -0.80
C ARG A 31 0.60 1.16 -1.01
N GLU A 32 -0.63 1.65 -1.11
CA GLU A 32 -1.76 0.80 -1.47
C GLU A 32 -1.66 0.48 -2.97
N LYS A 33 -1.44 -0.81 -3.28
CA LYS A 33 -1.51 -1.32 -4.65
C LYS A 33 -2.96 -1.29 -5.13
N ASN A 34 -3.17 -0.99 -6.40
CA ASN A 34 -4.52 -1.05 -6.98
C ASN A 34 -4.89 -2.51 -7.26
N ALA A 35 -6.21 -2.78 -7.31
CA ALA A 35 -6.73 -4.12 -7.59
C ALA A 35 -6.18 -4.71 -8.90
N SER A 36 -5.99 -3.89 -9.93
CA SER A 36 -5.41 -4.33 -11.21
C SER A 36 -3.99 -4.87 -11.07
N GLU A 37 -3.11 -4.21 -10.31
CA GLU A 37 -1.74 -4.70 -10.11
C GLU A 37 -1.71 -6.03 -9.34
N LEU A 38 -2.64 -6.20 -8.39
CA LEU A 38 -2.77 -7.46 -7.65
C LEU A 38 -3.27 -8.61 -8.54
N LEU A 39 -4.15 -8.33 -9.52
CA LEU A 39 -4.65 -9.33 -10.45
C LEU A 39 -3.55 -9.78 -11.42
N GLU A 40 -2.77 -8.84 -11.96
CA GLU A 40 -1.63 -9.16 -12.83
C GLU A 40 -0.58 -10.03 -12.13
N GLU A 41 -0.29 -9.78 -10.83
CA GLU A 41 0.61 -10.62 -10.03
C GLU A 41 0.08 -12.06 -9.86
N VAL A 42 -1.23 -12.24 -9.70
CA VAL A 42 -1.87 -13.57 -9.56
C VAL A 42 -1.91 -14.32 -10.88
N GLU A 43 -2.22 -13.64 -11.98
CA GLU A 43 -2.23 -14.24 -13.33
C GLU A 43 -0.84 -14.75 -13.73
N GLY A 44 0.23 -14.02 -13.40
CA GLY A 44 1.61 -14.46 -13.65
C GLY A 44 2.03 -15.68 -12.83
N LEU A 45 1.50 -15.87 -11.61
CA LEU A 45 1.76 -17.05 -10.78
C LEU A 45 0.99 -18.29 -11.26
N LEU A 46 -0.21 -18.10 -11.81
CA LEU A 46 -1.06 -19.19 -12.32
C LEU A 46 -0.66 -19.64 -13.73
N SER A 47 0.01 -18.78 -14.51
CA SER A 47 0.37 -19.07 -15.90
C SER A 47 1.72 -19.80 -16.09
N GLY A 48 2.35 -20.26 -14.99
CA GLY A 48 3.57 -21.06 -15.00
C GLY A 48 3.30 -22.56 -14.95
N GLU A 49 2.80 -23.13 -16.04
CA GLU A 49 2.77 -24.57 -16.35
C GLU A 49 3.57 -24.87 -17.62
#